data_AF-A0A8H8RAF5-F1
#
_entry.id   AF-A0A8H8RAF5-F1
#
_cell.length_a   1.000
_cell.length_b   1.000
_cell.length_c   1.000
_cell.angle_alpha   90.00
_cell.angle_beta   90.00
_cell.angle_gamma   90.00
#
_symmetry.space_group_name_H-M   'P 1'
#
loop_
_entity.id
_entity.type
_entity.pdbx_description
1 polymer ?
#
loop_
_entity_poly.entity_id
_entity_poly.type
_entity_poly.pdbx_seq_one_letter_code
_entity_poly.pdbx_strand_id
1 'polypeptide(L)'
;MASRKALLALPMRASIARVPSALLSRSTLRAESTASSTSALAYKALHRRIYPLPTTDASPAWSAQAAVSNILYETPSPSTTPPKRHILNCLVQNEPGVLSRVSGILAARGFNIDSLVVCNTEVEDLSRMTIVLSGQDGVVEQARRQLEDLVPVWAVLDYTPAALVQRELLLAKVNILGPEYFEELQAHHREITAHDEQSLEGQEEWAQRRLEQLKETQDFHPSKLALSEALRHKHEHLKSITYFTHQFGGKVLDISTNSCIVELSAKPTRIDSFMKLVSPFGILESARTGLMALPRSPLFGPNDQELIKEADDIVDASTLPPG
;
A
#
# COMPACT_ATOMS: atom_id res chain seq x y z
N MET A 1 38.60 2.88 -46.90
CA MET A 1 39.85 2.93 -46.10
C MET A 1 39.48 2.54 -44.67
N ALA A 2 39.41 1.27 -44.32
CA ALA A 2 40.50 0.33 -43.99
C ALA A 2 41.31 0.73 -42.75
N SER A 3 41.04 0.11 -41.60
CA SER A 3 42.03 -0.56 -40.70
C SER A 3 41.27 -1.15 -39.49
N ARG A 4 40.92 -2.44 -39.46
CA ARG A 4 41.71 -3.63 -39.05
C ARG A 4 42.03 -3.76 -37.55
N LYS A 5 41.25 -4.67 -36.92
CA LYS A 5 41.62 -5.79 -36.01
C LYS A 5 42.66 -5.58 -34.91
N ALA A 6 42.25 -5.91 -33.67
CA ALA A 6 43.03 -6.76 -32.77
C ALA A 6 42.08 -7.59 -31.86
N LEU A 7 41.96 -8.88 -32.18
CA LEU A 7 41.45 -9.92 -31.29
C LEU A 7 42.64 -10.42 -30.48
N LEU A 8 42.57 -10.38 -29.15
CA LEU A 8 43.54 -11.03 -28.27
C LEU A 8 42.78 -12.03 -27.38
N ALA A 9 42.94 -13.30 -27.75
CA ALA A 9 42.47 -14.46 -27.02
C ALA A 9 43.27 -14.64 -25.73
N LEU A 10 42.57 -14.80 -24.60
CA LEU A 10 43.14 -15.22 -23.33
C LEU A 10 43.27 -16.75 -23.30
N PRO A 11 44.40 -17.31 -22.82
CA PRO A 11 44.57 -18.75 -22.74
C PRO A 11 43.89 -19.32 -21.49
N MET A 12 43.04 -20.34 -21.68
CA MET A 12 42.60 -21.23 -20.62
C MET A 12 43.78 -22.06 -20.12
N ARG A 13 44.18 -21.86 -18.86
CA ARG A 13 45.06 -22.78 -18.12
C ARG A 13 44.22 -23.62 -17.17
N ALA A 14 43.85 -24.82 -17.61
CA ALA A 14 43.36 -25.88 -16.74
C ALA A 14 44.53 -26.41 -15.90
N SER A 15 44.51 -26.10 -14.60
CA SER A 15 45.47 -26.62 -13.63
C SER A 15 44.91 -27.89 -13.02
N ILE A 16 45.23 -29.04 -13.61
CA ILE A 16 44.92 -30.35 -13.03
C ILE A 16 45.89 -30.55 -11.85
N ALA A 17 45.41 -30.35 -10.62
CA ALA A 17 46.15 -30.67 -9.42
C ALA A 17 46.28 -32.19 -9.30
N ARG A 18 47.50 -32.68 -9.49
CA ARG A 18 47.87 -34.09 -9.37
C ARG A 18 47.90 -34.46 -7.88
N VAL A 19 46.93 -35.26 -7.43
CA VAL A 19 46.91 -35.83 -6.08
C VAL A 19 48.13 -36.74 -5.91
N PRO A 20 48.97 -36.58 -4.86
CA PRO A 20 50.00 -37.56 -4.57
C PRO A 20 49.34 -38.82 -3.98
N SER A 21 49.43 -39.93 -4.70
CA SER A 21 49.11 -41.26 -4.19
C SER A 21 50.18 -41.66 -3.15
N ALA A 22 49.92 -41.36 -1.89
CA ALA A 22 50.73 -41.87 -0.78
C ALA A 22 50.50 -43.37 -0.64
N LEU A 23 51.56 -44.15 -0.84
CA LEU A 23 51.61 -45.57 -0.53
C LEU A 23 51.42 -45.74 0.98
N LEU A 24 50.27 -46.25 1.41
CA LEU A 24 50.02 -46.64 2.79
C LEU A 24 50.84 -47.90 3.10
N SER A 25 52.03 -47.72 3.67
CA SER A 25 52.74 -48.82 4.34
C SER A 25 51.93 -49.23 5.57
N ARG A 26 51.35 -50.43 5.52
CA ARG A 26 50.58 -51.01 6.62
C ARG A 26 51.55 -51.54 7.68
N SER A 27 52.10 -50.67 8.52
CA SER A 27 52.81 -51.09 9.73
C SER A 27 51.78 -51.44 10.81
N THR A 28 51.71 -52.72 11.13
CA THR A 28 50.98 -53.23 12.30
C THR A 28 51.74 -52.86 13.57
N LEU A 29 51.48 -51.66 14.10
CA LEU A 29 51.87 -51.32 15.46
C LEU A 29 50.73 -51.75 16.38
N ARG A 30 50.98 -52.81 17.16
CA ARG A 30 50.20 -53.17 18.35
C ARG A 30 50.21 -51.96 19.28
N ALA A 31 49.10 -51.23 19.35
CA ALA A 31 48.89 -50.21 20.35
C ALA A 31 48.38 -50.89 21.62
N GLU A 32 49.21 -50.91 22.65
CA GLU A 32 48.82 -51.25 24.01
C GLU A 32 47.66 -50.35 24.46
N SER A 33 46.66 -50.96 25.08
CA SER A 33 45.46 -50.29 25.56
C SER A 33 45.74 -49.46 26.81
N THR A 34 46.24 -48.24 26.64
CA THR A 34 46.08 -47.19 27.65
C THR A 34 44.80 -46.43 27.32
N ALA A 35 43.70 -46.83 27.96
CA ALA A 35 42.41 -46.16 27.88
C ALA A 35 42.50 -44.76 28.51
N SER A 36 42.97 -43.79 27.72
CA SER A 36 42.94 -42.38 28.10
C SER A 36 41.54 -41.83 27.85
N SER A 37 40.96 -41.18 28.87
CA SER A 37 39.61 -40.59 28.87
C SER A 37 39.37 -39.56 27.75
N THR A 38 40.41 -39.14 27.03
CA THR A 38 40.35 -38.20 25.91
C THR A 38 40.26 -38.88 24.53
N SER A 39 40.49 -40.19 24.43
CA SER A 39 40.46 -40.95 23.16
C SER A 39 39.07 -40.97 22.52
N ALA A 40 38.01 -41.02 23.33
CA ALA A 40 36.63 -40.93 22.86
C ALA A 40 36.29 -39.54 22.27
N LEU A 41 36.89 -38.48 22.82
CA LEU A 41 36.71 -37.11 22.33
C LEU A 41 37.42 -36.93 20.97
N ALA A 42 38.64 -37.48 20.84
CA ALA A 42 39.37 -37.51 19.58
C ALA A 42 38.62 -38.31 18.50
N TYR A 43 38.09 -39.49 18.84
CA TYR A 43 37.26 -40.30 17.93
C TYR A 43 36.01 -39.55 17.48
N LYS A 44 35.31 -38.87 18.41
CA LYS A 44 34.11 -38.08 18.13
C LYS A 44 34.41 -36.79 17.37
N ALA A 45 35.62 -36.23 17.48
CA ALA A 45 36.07 -35.10 16.67
C ALA A 45 36.37 -35.54 15.23
N LEU A 46 37.04 -36.68 15.05
CA LEU A 46 37.39 -37.23 13.73
C LEU A 46 36.20 -37.83 12.97
N HIS A 47 35.19 -38.36 13.68
CA HIS A 47 33.97 -38.91 13.09
C HIS A 47 32.79 -37.94 13.12
N ARG A 48 32.99 -36.67 13.50
CA ARG A 48 31.94 -35.65 13.39
C ARG A 48 31.77 -35.33 11.90
N ARG A 49 30.77 -35.91 11.26
CA ARG A 49 30.25 -35.40 9.97
C ARG A 49 29.66 -34.02 10.24
N ILE A 50 30.49 -32.99 10.13
CA ILE A 50 30.03 -31.61 10.08
C ILE A 50 29.58 -31.41 8.63
N TYR A 51 28.26 -31.41 8.41
CA TYR A 51 27.72 -30.86 7.18
C TYR A 51 28.04 -29.37 7.21
N PRO A 52 28.83 -28.82 6.26
CA PRO A 52 29.08 -27.39 6.24
C PRO A 52 27.72 -26.72 6.10
N LEU A 53 27.36 -25.92 7.11
CA LEU A 53 26.23 -25.02 6.96
C LEU A 53 26.53 -24.13 5.76
N PRO A 54 25.56 -23.84 4.88
CA PRO A 54 25.76 -22.83 3.84
C PRO A 54 26.15 -21.54 4.55
N THR A 55 27.43 -21.15 4.42
CA THR A 55 27.88 -19.84 4.85
C THR A 55 27.27 -18.89 3.84
N THR A 56 26.17 -18.24 4.20
CA THR A 56 25.77 -17.03 3.50
C THR A 56 26.96 -16.10 3.61
N ASP A 57 27.66 -15.88 2.50
CA ASP A 57 28.59 -14.76 2.38
C ASP A 57 27.84 -13.54 2.93
N ALA A 58 28.43 -12.83 3.89
CA ALA A 58 27.78 -11.70 4.53
C ALA A 58 27.14 -10.83 3.45
N SER A 59 25.88 -10.42 3.64
CA SER A 59 25.16 -9.59 2.68
C SER A 59 26.10 -8.47 2.20
N PRO A 60 26.32 -8.32 0.89
CA PRO A 60 27.41 -7.50 0.37
C PRO A 60 27.30 -6.08 0.92
N ALA A 61 28.34 -5.60 1.60
CA ALA A 61 28.36 -4.25 2.13
C ALA A 61 28.33 -3.24 0.98
N TRP A 62 27.43 -2.26 1.06
CA TRP A 62 27.34 -1.21 0.05
C TRP A 62 28.56 -0.30 0.13
N SER A 63 29.14 0.06 -1.02
CA SER A 63 30.10 1.17 -1.10
C SER A 63 29.37 2.51 -1.00
N ALA A 64 30.07 3.56 -0.55
CA ALA A 64 29.47 4.90 -0.46
C ALA A 64 28.92 5.37 -1.82
N GLN A 65 29.60 5.05 -2.92
CA GLN A 65 29.20 5.38 -4.28
C GLN A 65 27.91 4.65 -4.69
N ALA A 66 27.82 3.34 -4.40
CA ALA A 66 26.62 2.55 -4.68
C ALA A 66 25.41 3.03 -3.86
N ALA A 67 25.64 3.40 -2.59
CA ALA A 67 24.61 3.95 -1.72
C ALA A 67 24.08 5.29 -2.26
N VAL A 68 24.97 6.22 -2.64
CA VAL A 68 24.57 7.52 -3.20
C VAL A 68 23.79 7.34 -4.51
N SER A 69 24.24 6.45 -5.41
CA SER A 69 23.50 6.19 -6.66
C SER A 69 22.11 5.61 -6.40
N ASN A 70 21.98 4.73 -5.41
CA ASN A 70 20.69 4.15 -5.06
C ASN A 70 19.73 5.20 -4.49
N ILE A 71 20.23 6.09 -3.62
CA ILE A 71 19.42 7.18 -3.05
C ILE A 71 18.90 8.10 -4.15
N LEU A 72 19.77 8.55 -5.06
CA LEU A 72 19.37 9.44 -6.16
C LEU A 72 18.39 8.79 -7.14
N TYR A 73 18.44 7.47 -7.29
CA TYR A 73 17.51 6.74 -8.15
C TYR A 73 16.13 6.57 -7.51
N GLU A 74 16.08 6.30 -6.20
CA GLU A 74 14.83 6.09 -5.45
C GLU A 74 14.14 7.40 -5.02
N THR A 75 14.84 8.55 -5.05
CA THR A 75 14.22 9.83 -4.74
C THR A 75 13.16 10.18 -5.80
N PRO A 76 11.87 10.29 -5.42
CA PRO A 76 10.82 10.61 -6.37
C PRO A 76 11.04 12.01 -6.96
N SER A 77 10.83 12.17 -8.26
CA SER A 77 10.85 13.48 -8.89
C SER A 77 9.68 14.32 -8.35
N PRO A 78 9.83 15.65 -8.22
CA PRO A 78 8.72 16.51 -7.84
C PRO A 78 7.67 16.46 -8.97
N SER A 79 6.58 15.72 -8.75
CA SER A 79 5.47 15.64 -9.70
C SER A 79 4.77 16.99 -9.81
N THR A 80 4.28 17.32 -11.01
CA THR A 80 3.35 18.43 -11.28
C THR A 80 2.29 18.51 -10.18
N THR A 81 2.19 19.65 -9.51
CA THR A 81 1.26 19.85 -8.39
C THR A 81 -0.16 19.51 -8.84
N PRO A 82 -0.81 18.50 -8.26
CA PRO A 82 -2.22 18.23 -8.55
C PRO A 82 -3.08 19.43 -8.12
N PRO A 83 -4.30 19.56 -8.66
CA PRO A 83 -5.22 20.63 -8.24
C PRO A 83 -5.38 20.61 -6.73
N LYS A 84 -5.30 21.81 -6.12
CA LYS A 84 -5.43 21.99 -4.67
C LYS A 84 -6.79 21.48 -4.23
N ARG A 85 -6.80 20.65 -3.18
CA ARG A 85 -8.03 20.15 -2.57
C ARG A 85 -8.49 21.14 -1.51
N HIS A 86 -9.74 21.57 -1.60
CA HIS A 86 -10.36 22.48 -0.66
C HIS A 86 -11.37 21.74 0.21
N ILE A 87 -11.40 22.06 1.49
CA ILE A 87 -12.27 21.40 2.47
C ILE A 87 -13.18 22.47 3.07
N LEU A 88 -14.46 22.41 2.73
CA LEU A 88 -15.48 23.28 3.27
C LEU A 88 -16.29 22.56 4.35
N ASN A 89 -16.62 23.29 5.40
CA ASN A 89 -17.51 22.82 6.45
C ASN A 89 -18.76 23.70 6.50
N CYS A 90 -19.91 23.12 6.21
CA CYS A 90 -21.20 23.82 6.25
C CYS A 90 -21.95 23.41 7.52
N LEU A 91 -22.41 24.40 8.27
CA LEU A 91 -23.34 24.22 9.39
C LEU A 91 -24.73 24.43 8.85
N VAL A 92 -25.55 23.39 8.85
CA VAL A 92 -26.87 23.40 8.20
C VAL A 92 -27.95 23.00 9.20
N GLN A 93 -29.11 23.61 9.08
CA GLN A 93 -30.30 23.18 9.79
C GLN A 93 -30.74 21.80 9.30
N ASN A 94 -31.07 20.89 10.21
CA ASN A 94 -31.50 19.53 9.87
C ASN A 94 -32.99 19.49 9.51
N GLU A 95 -33.37 20.09 8.38
CA GLU A 95 -34.72 19.98 7.82
C GLU A 95 -34.76 19.01 6.62
N PRO A 96 -35.92 18.40 6.31
CA PRO A 96 -36.08 17.54 5.14
C PRO A 96 -35.72 18.29 3.84
N GLY A 97 -34.84 17.71 3.03
CA GLY A 97 -34.49 18.23 1.71
C GLY A 97 -33.23 19.12 1.66
N VAL A 98 -32.59 19.44 2.78
CA VAL A 98 -31.33 20.24 2.79
C VAL A 98 -30.22 19.58 2.02
N LEU A 99 -30.00 18.27 2.21
CA LEU A 99 -28.97 17.53 1.50
C LEU A 99 -29.14 17.67 -0.03
N SER A 100 -30.37 17.48 -0.52
CA SER A 100 -30.71 17.59 -1.94
C SER A 100 -30.49 19.01 -2.47
N ARG A 101 -30.84 20.03 -1.68
CA ARG A 101 -30.63 21.44 -2.03
C ARG A 101 -29.14 21.78 -2.15
N VAL A 102 -28.33 21.38 -1.16
CA VAL A 102 -26.87 21.62 -1.15
C VAL A 102 -26.18 20.87 -2.28
N SER A 103 -26.45 19.57 -2.45
CA SER A 103 -25.85 18.79 -3.54
C SER A 103 -26.32 19.28 -4.91
N GLY A 104 -27.59 19.68 -5.02
CA GLY A 104 -28.18 20.21 -6.24
C GLY A 104 -27.55 21.52 -6.71
N ILE A 105 -27.27 22.46 -5.79
CA ILE A 105 -26.59 23.72 -6.11
C ILE A 105 -25.16 23.48 -6.59
N LEU A 106 -24.45 22.53 -5.96
CA LEU A 106 -23.09 22.21 -6.37
C LEU A 106 -23.05 21.54 -7.75
N ALA A 107 -23.96 20.60 -8.00
CA ALA A 107 -24.08 19.90 -9.28
C ALA A 107 -24.55 20.82 -10.41
N ALA A 108 -25.54 21.69 -10.16
CA ALA A 108 -26.09 22.61 -11.17
C ALA A 108 -25.06 23.61 -11.70
N ARG A 109 -24.06 23.95 -10.87
CA ARG A 109 -22.95 24.84 -11.26
C ARG A 109 -21.72 24.10 -11.79
N GLY A 110 -21.75 22.77 -11.81
CA GLY A 110 -20.67 21.94 -12.32
C GLY A 110 -19.41 21.98 -11.46
N PHE A 111 -19.52 22.17 -10.14
CA PHE A 111 -18.37 22.03 -9.25
C PHE A 111 -17.97 20.56 -9.12
N ASN A 112 -16.67 20.27 -9.18
CA ASN A 112 -16.16 18.92 -9.00
C ASN A 112 -16.10 18.57 -7.50
N ILE A 113 -17.01 17.70 -7.05
CA ILE A 113 -17.11 17.25 -5.67
C ILE A 113 -16.35 15.93 -5.52
N ASP A 114 -15.25 15.94 -4.76
CA ASP A 114 -14.50 14.72 -4.43
C ASP A 114 -15.30 13.88 -3.41
N SER A 115 -15.84 14.53 -2.38
CA SER A 115 -16.64 13.87 -1.35
C SER A 115 -17.57 14.85 -0.64
N LEU A 116 -18.76 14.39 -0.28
CA LEU A 116 -19.71 15.11 0.55
C LEU A 116 -20.20 14.17 1.66
N VAL A 117 -20.02 14.57 2.92
CA VAL A 117 -20.46 13.80 4.08
C VAL A 117 -21.32 14.67 4.98
N VAL A 118 -22.45 14.12 5.43
CA VAL A 118 -23.31 14.75 6.44
C VAL A 118 -23.07 14.06 7.78
N CYS A 119 -22.80 14.84 8.81
CA CYS A 119 -22.61 14.39 10.18
C CYS A 119 -23.70 15.04 11.04
N ASN A 120 -24.44 14.22 11.79
CA ASN A 120 -25.29 14.75 12.85
C ASN A 120 -24.41 15.33 13.97
N THR A 121 -24.86 16.42 14.58
CA THR A 121 -24.22 16.98 15.77
C THR A 121 -25.03 16.60 17.01
N GLU A 122 -24.45 16.77 18.20
CA GLU A 122 -25.17 16.58 19.48
C GLU A 122 -26.29 17.61 19.70
N VAL A 123 -26.32 18.67 18.90
CA VAL A 123 -27.36 19.70 18.95
C VAL A 123 -28.49 19.29 18.00
N GLU A 124 -29.71 19.23 18.55
CA GLU A 124 -30.92 18.98 17.77
C GLU A 124 -31.07 20.01 16.64
N ASP A 125 -31.64 19.58 15.51
CA ASP A 125 -31.81 20.40 14.32
C ASP A 125 -30.54 21.01 13.71
N LEU A 126 -29.34 20.58 14.12
CA LEU A 126 -28.07 21.01 13.55
C LEU A 126 -27.27 19.84 12.98
N SER A 127 -26.92 19.97 11.70
CA SER A 127 -26.08 19.04 10.97
C SER A 127 -24.82 19.74 10.47
N ARG A 128 -23.73 18.98 10.39
CA ARG A 128 -22.44 19.43 9.86
C ARG A 128 -22.15 18.70 8.57
N MET A 129 -22.00 19.42 7.47
CA MET A 129 -21.63 18.86 6.18
C MET A 129 -20.17 19.16 5.89
N THR A 130 -19.37 18.14 5.59
CA THR A 130 -17.99 18.31 5.11
C THR A 130 -17.98 18.05 3.62
N ILE A 131 -17.52 19.03 2.85
CA ILE A 131 -17.52 19.02 1.39
C ILE A 131 -16.07 19.20 0.93
N VAL A 132 -15.60 18.29 0.09
CA VAL A 132 -14.27 18.37 -0.52
C VAL A 132 -14.42 18.69 -1.99
N LEU A 133 -13.80 19.78 -2.41
CA LEU A 133 -13.83 20.27 -3.78
C LEU A 133 -12.41 20.31 -4.35
N SER A 134 -12.27 20.03 -5.64
CA SER A 134 -11.02 20.25 -6.37
C SER A 134 -11.19 21.47 -7.30
N GLY A 135 -10.27 22.44 -7.25
CA GLY A 135 -10.38 23.61 -8.11
C GLY A 135 -9.37 24.71 -7.78
N GLN A 136 -9.54 25.86 -8.45
CA GLN A 136 -8.84 27.09 -8.09
C GLN A 136 -9.58 27.82 -6.97
N ASP A 137 -8.83 28.56 -6.14
CA ASP A 137 -9.35 29.29 -4.99
C ASP A 137 -10.55 30.19 -5.34
N GLY A 138 -10.55 30.86 -6.50
CA GLY A 138 -11.68 31.70 -6.94
C GLY A 138 -12.99 30.95 -7.21
N VAL A 139 -12.90 29.74 -7.78
CA VAL A 139 -14.07 28.89 -8.06
C VAL A 139 -14.64 28.33 -6.75
N VAL A 140 -13.76 27.97 -5.80
CA VAL A 140 -14.16 27.46 -4.48
C VAL A 140 -14.78 28.55 -3.62
N GLU A 141 -14.24 29.76 -3.65
CA GLU A 141 -14.82 30.91 -2.95
C GLU A 141 -16.22 31.25 -3.50
N GLN A 142 -16.42 31.11 -4.81
CA GLN A 142 -17.75 31.20 -5.39
C GLN A 142 -18.67 30.10 -4.85
N ALA A 143 -18.22 28.85 -4.78
CA ALA A 143 -19.01 27.76 -4.19
C ALA A 143 -19.37 28.03 -2.72
N ARG A 144 -18.42 28.54 -1.93
CA ARG A 144 -18.61 28.91 -0.52
C ARG A 144 -19.72 29.96 -0.36
N ARG A 145 -19.64 31.06 -1.11
CA ARG A 145 -20.64 32.15 -1.09
C ARG A 145 -22.04 31.66 -1.49
N GLN A 146 -22.10 30.76 -2.46
CA GLN A 146 -23.37 30.23 -2.95
C GLN A 146 -24.04 29.26 -1.98
N LEU A 147 -23.25 28.53 -1.20
CA LEU A 147 -23.77 27.69 -0.12
C LEU A 147 -24.20 28.52 1.09
N GLU A 148 -23.51 29.63 1.37
CA GLU A 148 -23.84 30.56 2.45
C GLU A 148 -25.12 31.37 2.20
N ASP A 149 -25.49 31.61 0.94
CA ASP A 149 -26.74 32.29 0.55
C ASP A 149 -28.01 31.43 0.77
N LEU A 150 -27.84 30.14 1.06
CA LEU A 150 -28.97 29.24 1.28
C LEU A 150 -29.59 29.47 2.66
N VAL A 151 -30.90 29.72 2.69
CA VAL A 151 -31.71 29.90 3.91
C VAL A 151 -31.44 28.85 5.02
N PRO A 152 -31.36 27.53 4.75
CA PRO A 152 -31.12 26.54 5.83
C PRO A 152 -29.65 26.46 6.30
N VAL A 153 -28.74 27.23 5.71
CA VAL A 153 -27.30 27.19 6.04
C VAL A 153 -26.98 28.32 7.00
N TRP A 154 -26.42 27.97 8.16
CA TRP A 154 -26.02 28.94 9.18
C TRP A 154 -24.69 29.61 8.83
N ALA A 155 -23.72 28.81 8.37
CA ALA A 155 -22.39 29.29 8.01
C ALA A 155 -21.65 28.26 7.15
N VAL A 156 -20.73 28.76 6.31
CA VAL A 156 -19.80 27.93 5.55
C VAL A 156 -18.36 28.37 5.85
N LEU A 157 -17.61 27.49 6.50
CA LEU A 157 -16.22 27.70 6.87
C LEU A 157 -15.28 27.03 5.85
N ASP A 158 -14.22 27.74 5.46
CA ASP A 158 -13.12 27.14 4.70
C ASP A 158 -12.02 26.65 5.66
N TYR A 159 -11.78 25.35 5.63
CA TYR A 159 -10.75 24.68 6.44
C TYR A 159 -9.45 24.43 5.67
N THR A 160 -9.36 24.81 4.40
CA THR A 160 -8.17 24.62 3.56
C THR A 160 -6.86 25.13 4.20
N PRO A 161 -6.79 26.32 4.83
CA PRO A 161 -5.56 26.79 5.48
C PRO A 161 -5.39 26.28 6.93
N ALA A 162 -6.43 25.66 7.51
CA ALA A 162 -6.43 25.31 8.93
C ALA A 162 -5.72 23.98 9.21
N ALA A 163 -5.19 23.84 10.43
CA ALA A 163 -4.75 22.54 10.92
C ALA A 163 -5.99 21.65 11.16
N LEU A 164 -6.06 20.49 10.49
CA LEU A 164 -7.24 19.62 10.53
C LEU A 164 -6.92 18.20 11.02
N VAL A 165 -7.85 17.63 11.77
CA VAL A 165 -7.97 16.18 11.96
C VAL A 165 -8.89 15.66 10.87
N GLN A 166 -8.30 14.94 9.92
CA GLN A 166 -9.00 14.30 8.81
C GLN A 166 -9.22 12.82 9.11
N ARG A 167 -10.44 12.33 8.90
CA ARG A 167 -10.82 10.93 9.07
C ARG A 167 -11.78 10.47 7.99
N GLU A 168 -11.53 9.28 7.49
CA GLU A 168 -12.42 8.47 6.69
C GLU A 168 -12.52 7.10 7.35
N LEU A 169 -13.61 6.39 7.11
CA LEU A 169 -13.82 5.01 7.55
C LEU A 169 -13.88 4.12 6.30
N LEU A 170 -13.12 3.03 6.33
CA LEU A 170 -13.11 1.98 5.32
C LEU A 170 -13.55 0.67 5.97
N LEU A 171 -14.53 0.03 5.35
CA LEU A 171 -14.84 -1.38 5.51
C LEU A 171 -14.47 -2.08 4.20
N ALA A 172 -13.64 -3.12 4.26
CA ALA A 172 -13.26 -3.88 3.08
C ALA A 172 -13.38 -5.38 3.34
N LYS A 173 -14.03 -6.09 2.43
CA LYS A 173 -14.06 -7.55 2.39
C LYS A 173 -12.95 -8.03 1.47
N VAL A 174 -12.03 -8.78 2.02
CA VAL A 174 -10.81 -9.24 1.34
C VAL A 174 -10.84 -10.74 1.19
N ASN A 175 -10.45 -11.23 0.02
CA ASN A 175 -10.28 -12.64 -0.25
C ASN A 175 -9.08 -13.21 0.51
N ILE A 176 -9.19 -14.45 0.99
CA ILE A 176 -8.10 -15.17 1.67
C ILE A 176 -7.65 -16.40 0.89
N LEU A 177 -8.30 -16.73 -0.24
CA LEU A 177 -7.93 -17.88 -1.08
C LEU A 177 -6.71 -17.63 -1.97
N GLY A 178 -6.34 -16.37 -2.20
CA GLY A 178 -5.17 -15.96 -3.00
C GLY A 178 -5.53 -15.17 -4.27
N PRO A 179 -4.53 -14.57 -4.93
CA PRO A 179 -4.71 -13.77 -6.15
C PRO A 179 -5.24 -14.60 -7.33
N GLU A 180 -4.79 -15.85 -7.48
CA GLU A 180 -5.16 -16.74 -8.58
C GLU A 180 -6.68 -16.95 -8.62
N TYR A 181 -7.27 -17.26 -7.46
CA TYR A 181 -8.72 -17.40 -7.31
C TYR A 181 -9.45 -16.09 -7.57
N PHE A 182 -8.87 -14.96 -7.17
CA PHE A 182 -9.49 -13.65 -7.39
C PHE A 182 -9.51 -13.25 -8.87
N GLU A 183 -8.50 -13.63 -9.65
CA GLU A 183 -8.47 -13.44 -11.10
C GLU A 183 -9.53 -14.31 -11.80
N GLU A 184 -9.68 -15.58 -11.42
CA GLU A 184 -10.76 -16.44 -11.91
C GLU A 184 -12.13 -15.83 -11.59
N LEU A 185 -12.33 -15.39 -10.34
CA LEU A 185 -13.58 -14.77 -9.91
C LEU A 185 -13.91 -13.51 -10.71
N GLN A 186 -12.92 -12.66 -10.98
CA GLN A 186 -13.10 -11.48 -11.81
C GLN A 186 -13.44 -11.82 -13.27
N ALA A 187 -12.74 -12.80 -13.85
CA ALA A 187 -13.01 -13.25 -15.21
C ALA A 187 -14.44 -13.77 -15.36
N HIS A 188 -14.88 -14.60 -14.41
CA HIS A 188 -16.24 -15.15 -14.37
C HIS A 188 -17.32 -14.05 -14.31
N HIS A 189 -17.14 -13.00 -13.49
CA HIS A 189 -18.11 -11.90 -13.42
C HIS A 189 -18.13 -11.05 -14.71
N ARG A 190 -16.98 -10.92 -15.41
CA ARG A 190 -16.92 -10.23 -16.71
C ARG A 190 -17.62 -11.02 -17.81
N GLU A 191 -17.49 -12.34 -17.79
CA GLU A 191 -18.19 -13.21 -18.75
C GLU A 191 -19.71 -13.05 -18.62
N ILE A 192 -20.24 -13.06 -17.39
CA ILE A 192 -21.68 -12.87 -17.14
C ILE A 192 -22.17 -11.53 -17.70
N THR A 193 -21.44 -10.43 -17.47
CA THR A 193 -21.84 -9.12 -17.99
C THR A 193 -21.66 -8.98 -19.51
N ALA A 194 -20.67 -9.64 -20.10
CA ALA A 194 -20.44 -9.60 -21.55
C ALA A 194 -21.53 -10.32 -22.37
N HIS A 195 -22.17 -11.35 -21.81
CA HIS A 195 -23.27 -12.08 -22.48
C HIS A 195 -24.54 -11.22 -22.62
N ASP A 196 -24.68 -10.14 -21.84
CA ASP A 196 -25.82 -9.21 -21.95
C ASP A 196 -25.63 -8.15 -23.05
N GLU A 197 -24.42 -7.90 -23.56
CA GLU A 197 -24.15 -6.78 -24.48
C GLU A 197 -23.94 -7.16 -25.96
N GLN A 198 -23.71 -8.43 -26.33
CA GLN A 198 -23.63 -8.81 -27.76
C GLN A 198 -23.68 -10.33 -28.00
N SER A 199 -24.70 -10.77 -28.75
CA SER A 199 -24.77 -12.08 -29.40
C SER A 199 -23.67 -12.22 -30.46
N LEU A 200 -22.59 -12.96 -30.20
CA LEU A 200 -21.60 -13.37 -31.20
C LEU A 200 -20.93 -14.71 -30.82
N GLU A 201 -21.28 -15.77 -31.55
CA GLU A 201 -20.84 -17.19 -31.46
C GLU A 201 -19.32 -17.44 -31.71
N GLY A 202 -18.45 -16.50 -31.37
CA GLY A 202 -17.00 -16.61 -31.60
C GLY A 202 -16.10 -16.10 -30.47
N GLN A 203 -16.67 -15.50 -29.42
CA GLN A 203 -15.89 -15.02 -28.26
C GLN A 203 -15.82 -16.05 -27.13
N GLU A 204 -16.80 -16.94 -27.02
CA GLU A 204 -16.87 -17.98 -25.97
C GLU A 204 -15.70 -18.97 -26.04
N GLU A 205 -15.33 -19.45 -27.24
CA GLU A 205 -14.19 -20.38 -27.40
C GLU A 205 -12.84 -19.72 -27.07
N TRP A 206 -12.66 -18.43 -27.37
CA TRP A 206 -11.42 -17.72 -27.07
C TRP A 206 -11.29 -17.45 -25.57
N ALA A 207 -12.38 -17.04 -24.91
CA ALA A 207 -12.42 -16.80 -23.47
C ALA A 207 -12.25 -18.10 -22.67
N GLN A 208 -12.93 -19.19 -23.06
CA GLN A 208 -12.76 -20.50 -22.44
C GLN A 208 -11.33 -21.02 -22.58
N ARG A 209 -10.72 -20.93 -23.76
CA ARG A 209 -9.31 -21.29 -23.98
C ARG A 209 -8.34 -20.42 -23.16
N ARG A 210 -8.65 -19.13 -22.97
CA ARG A 210 -7.86 -18.20 -22.14
C ARG A 210 -7.96 -18.57 -20.66
N LEU A 211 -9.15 -18.91 -20.18
CA LEU A 211 -9.39 -19.35 -18.80
C LEU A 211 -8.72 -20.70 -18.53
N GLU A 212 -8.75 -21.64 -19.48
CA GLU A 212 -8.03 -22.91 -19.39
C GLU A 212 -6.51 -22.73 -19.43
N GLN A 213 -5.99 -21.83 -20.26
CA GLN A 213 -4.55 -21.49 -20.26
C GLN A 213 -4.11 -20.85 -18.94
N LEU A 214 -4.89 -19.93 -18.38
CA LEU A 214 -4.62 -19.31 -17.07
C LEU A 214 -4.70 -20.35 -15.95
N LYS A 215 -5.72 -21.21 -16.01
CA LYS A 215 -5.84 -22.36 -15.12
C LYS A 215 -4.65 -23.28 -15.25
N GLU A 216 -4.06 -23.52 -16.41
CA GLU A 216 -2.87 -24.35 -16.54
C GLU A 216 -1.61 -23.71 -15.94
N THR A 217 -1.44 -22.39 -16.03
CA THR A 217 -0.19 -21.71 -15.63
C THR A 217 -0.07 -21.38 -14.14
N GLN A 218 -1.18 -21.34 -13.39
CA GLN A 218 -1.14 -20.93 -11.98
C GLN A 218 -1.00 -22.13 -11.04
N ASP A 219 0.19 -22.30 -10.46
CA ASP A 219 0.53 -23.43 -9.59
C ASP A 219 -0.17 -23.37 -8.21
N PHE A 220 -0.55 -22.18 -7.73
CA PHE A 220 -1.11 -21.96 -6.39
C PHE A 220 -2.64 -21.85 -6.35
N HIS A 221 -3.34 -22.25 -7.42
CA HIS A 221 -4.79 -22.21 -7.44
C HIS A 221 -5.42 -23.22 -6.46
N PRO A 222 -6.44 -22.84 -5.65
CA PRO A 222 -7.00 -23.72 -4.61
C PRO A 222 -7.58 -25.04 -5.14
N SER A 223 -8.00 -25.12 -6.40
CA SER A 223 -8.47 -26.37 -7.02
C SER A 223 -7.36 -27.38 -7.34
N LYS A 224 -6.12 -26.91 -7.49
CA LYS A 224 -4.95 -27.74 -7.79
C LYS A 224 -4.16 -28.16 -6.55
N LEU A 225 -4.26 -27.38 -5.48
CA LEU A 225 -3.55 -27.63 -4.24
C LEU A 225 -4.24 -28.73 -3.41
N ALA A 226 -3.46 -29.43 -2.58
CA ALA A 226 -4.03 -30.33 -1.58
C ALA A 226 -4.84 -29.51 -0.56
N LEU A 227 -5.98 -30.05 -0.09
CA LEU A 227 -6.86 -29.34 0.86
C LEU A 227 -6.15 -28.83 2.12
N SER A 228 -5.20 -29.61 2.64
CA SER A 228 -4.39 -29.23 3.81
C SER A 228 -3.43 -28.08 3.50
N GLU A 229 -2.92 -28.01 2.28
CA GLU A 229 -2.04 -26.95 1.81
C GLU A 229 -2.84 -25.67 1.56
N ALA A 230 -3.94 -25.76 0.81
CA ALA A 230 -4.87 -24.65 0.60
C ALA A 230 -5.35 -24.03 1.92
N LEU A 231 -5.63 -24.86 2.94
CA LEU A 231 -5.98 -24.39 4.28
C LEU A 231 -4.86 -23.60 4.95
N ARG A 232 -3.59 -24.01 4.80
CA ARG A 232 -2.43 -23.28 5.35
C ARG A 232 -2.22 -21.95 4.64
N HIS A 233 -2.25 -21.93 3.31
CA HIS A 233 -2.17 -20.71 2.51
C HIS A 233 -3.26 -19.71 2.90
N LYS A 234 -4.50 -20.18 3.08
CA LYS A 234 -5.61 -19.37 3.57
C LYS A 234 -5.30 -18.69 4.91
N HIS A 235 -4.76 -19.44 5.88
CA HIS A 235 -4.42 -18.87 7.19
C HIS A 235 -3.20 -17.93 7.12
N GLU A 236 -2.27 -18.18 6.21
CA GLU A 236 -1.13 -17.29 5.96
C GLU A 236 -1.56 -15.94 5.37
N HIS A 237 -2.46 -15.96 4.38
CA HIS A 237 -3.06 -14.75 3.84
C HIS A 237 -3.84 -13.99 4.92
N LEU A 238 -4.68 -14.69 5.69
CA LEU A 238 -5.42 -14.10 6.81
C LEU A 238 -4.48 -13.46 7.83
N LYS A 239 -3.38 -14.13 8.19
CA LYS A 239 -2.37 -13.60 9.11
C LYS A 239 -1.71 -12.34 8.57
N SER A 240 -1.37 -12.32 7.27
CA SER A 240 -0.74 -11.17 6.61
C SER A 240 -1.68 -9.97 6.54
N ILE A 241 -2.94 -10.18 6.16
CA ILE A 241 -3.98 -9.14 6.14
C ILE A 241 -4.20 -8.61 7.56
N THR A 242 -4.32 -9.48 8.55
CA THR A 242 -4.48 -9.10 9.96
C THR A 242 -3.30 -8.25 10.44
N TYR A 243 -2.08 -8.63 10.08
CA TYR A 243 -0.88 -7.86 10.40
C TYR A 243 -0.89 -6.46 9.77
N PHE A 244 -1.20 -6.34 8.48
CA PHE A 244 -1.31 -5.04 7.82
C PHE A 244 -2.40 -4.18 8.44
N THR A 245 -3.58 -4.75 8.69
CA THR A 245 -4.70 -4.05 9.32
C THR A 245 -4.30 -3.48 10.68
N HIS A 246 -3.65 -4.27 11.55
CA HIS A 246 -3.17 -3.77 12.84
C HIS A 246 -2.09 -2.70 12.71
N GLN A 247 -1.13 -2.85 11.79
CA GLN A 247 -0.09 -1.85 11.56
C GLN A 247 -0.66 -0.51 11.08
N PHE A 248 -1.77 -0.54 10.35
CA PHE A 248 -2.48 0.65 9.92
C PHE A 248 -3.38 1.26 11.01
N GLY A 249 -3.62 0.55 12.12
CA GLY A 249 -4.49 0.97 13.23
C GLY A 249 -5.94 0.52 13.08
N GLY A 250 -6.21 -0.44 12.20
CA GLY A 250 -7.52 -1.02 11.95
C GLY A 250 -7.80 -2.27 12.79
N LYS A 251 -8.94 -2.91 12.50
CA LYS A 251 -9.41 -4.14 13.15
C LYS A 251 -9.95 -5.13 12.12
N VAL A 252 -9.85 -6.42 12.42
CA VAL A 252 -10.55 -7.47 11.66
C VAL A 252 -11.89 -7.71 12.36
N LEU A 253 -12.99 -7.47 11.66
CA LEU A 253 -14.34 -7.56 12.24
C LEU A 253 -14.97 -8.93 12.04
N ASP A 254 -14.76 -9.55 10.88
CA ASP A 254 -15.34 -10.85 10.53
C ASP A 254 -14.32 -11.74 9.82
N ILE A 255 -14.37 -13.04 10.08
CA ILE A 255 -13.53 -14.05 9.44
C ILE A 255 -14.44 -15.18 8.98
N SER A 256 -14.55 -15.30 7.65
CA SER A 256 -15.35 -16.33 6.99
C SER A 256 -14.47 -17.46 6.44
N THR A 257 -15.09 -18.41 5.74
CA THR A 257 -14.39 -19.53 5.11
C THR A 257 -13.50 -19.06 3.95
N ASN A 258 -13.92 -18.08 3.18
CA ASN A 258 -13.21 -17.68 1.95
C ASN A 258 -12.82 -16.19 1.93
N SER A 259 -13.19 -15.43 2.96
CA SER A 259 -12.91 -14.00 3.05
C SER A 259 -12.82 -13.52 4.50
N CYS A 260 -12.30 -12.31 4.70
CA CYS A 260 -12.37 -11.60 5.97
C CYS A 260 -12.79 -10.14 5.76
N ILE A 261 -13.44 -9.54 6.75
CA ILE A 261 -13.82 -8.12 6.73
C ILE A 261 -12.89 -7.34 7.66
N VAL A 262 -12.31 -6.26 7.13
CA VAL A 262 -11.43 -5.36 7.86
C VAL A 262 -12.04 -3.97 7.95
N GLU A 263 -11.79 -3.31 9.07
CA GLU A 263 -12.16 -1.93 9.37
C GLU A 263 -10.91 -1.08 9.55
N LEU A 264 -10.88 0.10 8.93
CA LEU A 264 -9.80 1.07 9.10
C LEU A 264 -10.37 2.50 9.17
N SER A 265 -9.96 3.26 10.20
CA SER A 265 -10.23 4.70 10.29
C SER A 265 -8.94 5.50 10.26
N ALA A 266 -8.73 6.31 9.23
CA ALA A 266 -7.49 7.06 9.03
C ALA A 266 -7.69 8.28 8.11
N LYS A 267 -6.62 9.04 7.86
CA LYS A 267 -6.61 10.07 6.81
C LYS A 267 -6.77 9.43 5.41
N PRO A 268 -7.33 10.13 4.41
CA PRO A 268 -7.58 9.55 3.08
C PRO A 268 -6.33 8.91 2.45
N THR A 269 -5.19 9.61 2.51
CA THR A 269 -3.92 9.15 1.95
C THR A 269 -3.40 7.86 2.58
N ARG A 270 -3.68 7.65 3.88
CA ARG A 270 -3.29 6.44 4.62
C ARG A 270 -4.22 5.28 4.25
N ILE A 271 -5.51 5.54 4.03
CA ILE A 271 -6.46 4.54 3.53
C ILE A 271 -6.10 4.12 2.10
N ASP A 272 -5.76 5.07 1.22
CA ASP A 272 -5.33 4.77 -0.14
C ASP A 272 -4.09 3.86 -0.17
N SER A 273 -3.14 4.12 0.74
CA SER A 273 -1.94 3.29 0.89
C SER A 273 -2.29 1.88 1.38
N PHE A 274 -3.22 1.76 2.34
CA PHE A 274 -3.71 0.47 2.83
C PHE A 274 -4.39 -0.34 1.72
N MET A 275 -5.30 0.28 0.98
CA MET A 275 -5.99 -0.35 -0.16
C MET A 275 -5.00 -0.88 -1.20
N LYS A 276 -3.94 -0.12 -1.51
CA LYS A 276 -2.88 -0.57 -2.43
C LYS A 276 -2.11 -1.77 -1.91
N LEU A 277 -1.81 -1.82 -0.61
CA LEU A 277 -1.10 -2.95 0.01
C LEU A 277 -1.95 -4.22 0.08
N VAL A 278 -3.27 -4.09 0.25
CA VAL A 278 -4.20 -5.21 0.36
C VAL A 278 -4.73 -5.66 -1.01
N SER A 279 -4.67 -4.79 -2.02
CA SER A 279 -5.09 -5.07 -3.40
C SER A 279 -4.62 -6.43 -3.96
N PRO A 280 -3.35 -6.87 -3.76
CA PRO A 280 -2.88 -8.16 -4.27
C PRO A 280 -3.61 -9.39 -3.70
N PHE A 281 -4.20 -9.31 -2.50
CA PHE A 281 -4.99 -10.42 -1.95
C PHE A 281 -6.36 -10.56 -2.63
N GLY A 282 -6.84 -9.48 -3.27
CA GLY A 282 -8.15 -9.38 -3.89
C GLY A 282 -9.18 -8.77 -2.96
N ILE A 283 -9.61 -7.55 -3.27
CA ILE A 283 -10.70 -6.86 -2.57
C ILE A 283 -12.00 -7.26 -3.25
N LEU A 284 -12.85 -8.00 -2.53
CA LEU A 284 -14.13 -8.48 -3.04
C LEU A 284 -15.18 -7.36 -3.01
N GLU A 285 -15.17 -6.57 -1.95
CA GLU A 285 -16.11 -5.48 -1.73
C GLU A 285 -15.46 -4.42 -0.83
N SER A 286 -15.80 -3.16 -1.02
CA SER A 286 -15.38 -2.10 -0.10
C SER A 286 -16.46 -1.03 0.04
N ALA A 287 -16.69 -0.60 1.28
CA ALA A 287 -17.48 0.58 1.61
C ALA A 287 -16.55 1.61 2.27
N ARG A 288 -16.38 2.76 1.63
CA ARG A 288 -15.54 3.86 2.10
C ARG A 288 -16.41 5.10 2.29
N THR A 289 -16.32 5.74 3.45
CA THR A 289 -16.98 7.01 3.69
C THR A 289 -16.23 8.15 3.00
N GLY A 290 -16.88 9.30 2.82
CA GLY A 290 -16.16 10.53 2.48
C GLY A 290 -15.38 11.09 3.66
N LEU A 291 -14.66 12.19 3.40
CA LEU A 291 -13.82 12.86 4.38
C LEU A 291 -14.65 13.58 5.45
N MET A 292 -14.42 13.22 6.71
CA MET A 292 -14.80 14.01 7.88
C MET A 292 -13.61 14.84 8.34
N ALA A 293 -13.85 16.11 8.67
CA ALA A 293 -12.80 17.01 9.14
C ALA A 293 -13.25 17.81 10.36
N LEU A 294 -12.34 17.93 11.33
CA LEU A 294 -12.47 18.83 12.47
C LEU A 294 -11.21 19.70 12.60
N PRO A 295 -11.34 21.01 12.84
CA PRO A 295 -10.20 21.88 13.09
C PRO A 295 -9.58 21.50 14.43
N ARG A 296 -8.25 21.49 14.47
CA ARG A 296 -7.48 21.25 15.70
C ARG A 296 -6.83 22.55 16.10
N SER A 297 -6.89 22.85 17.40
CA SER A 297 -6.14 23.95 17.97
C SER A 297 -4.65 23.58 17.99
N PRO A 298 -3.79 24.26 17.22
CA PRO A 298 -2.35 24.04 17.32
C PRO A 298 -1.88 24.47 18.71
N LEU A 299 -1.10 23.63 19.37
CA LEU A 299 -0.39 23.99 20.58
C LEU A 299 0.96 24.54 20.16
N PHE A 300 1.26 25.76 20.59
CA PHE A 300 2.55 26.39 20.36
C PHE A 300 3.30 26.45 21.68
N GLY A 301 4.60 26.18 21.66
CA GLY A 301 5.45 26.52 22.80
C GLY A 301 5.46 28.04 23.02
N PRO A 302 5.82 28.51 24.22
CA PRO A 302 5.89 29.95 24.50
C PRO A 302 6.75 30.73 23.49
N ASN A 303 7.83 30.13 22.99
CA ASN A 303 8.72 30.77 21.98
C ASN A 303 8.16 30.72 20.55
N ASP A 304 7.30 29.76 20.22
CA ASP A 304 6.79 29.59 18.84
C ASP A 304 5.69 30.61 18.52
N GLN A 305 4.96 31.10 19.54
CA GLN A 305 3.93 32.13 19.34
C GLN A 305 4.51 33.49 18.98
N GLU A 306 5.69 33.82 19.51
CA GLU A 306 6.40 35.07 19.22
C GLU A 306 6.92 35.06 17.78
N LEU A 307 7.51 33.95 17.33
CA LEU A 307 8.02 33.80 15.95
C LEU A 307 6.93 33.90 14.87
N ILE A 308 5.71 33.41 15.13
CA ILE A 308 4.61 33.51 14.16
C ILE A 308 4.05 34.93 14.10
N LYS A 309 3.89 35.60 15.25
CA LYS A 309 3.49 37.03 15.25
C LYS A 309 4.53 37.88 14.54
N GLU A 310 5.81 37.65 14.81
CA GLU A 310 6.90 38.32 14.10
C GLU A 310 6.87 38.01 12.60
N ALA A 311 6.63 36.77 12.18
CA ALA A 311 6.54 36.42 10.76
C ALA A 311 5.33 37.07 10.06
N ASP A 312 4.16 37.12 10.70
CA ASP A 312 2.97 37.80 10.15
C ASP A 312 3.17 39.32 10.12
N ASP A 313 3.84 39.91 11.12
CA ASP A 313 4.15 41.34 11.19
C ASP A 313 5.25 41.76 10.19
N ILE A 314 6.19 40.87 9.86
CA ILE A 314 7.25 41.10 8.85
C ILE A 314 6.70 41.06 7.43
N VAL A 315 5.61 40.32 7.18
CA VAL A 315 4.96 40.21 5.86
C VAL A 315 3.85 41.27 5.71
N ASP A 316 4.04 42.47 6.27
CA ASP A 316 3.22 43.62 5.88
C ASP A 316 3.65 44.10 4.47
N ALA A 317 2.79 43.85 3.47
CA ALA A 317 3.00 44.18 2.06
C ALA A 317 3.23 45.69 1.81
N SER A 318 3.01 46.54 2.81
CA SER A 318 3.34 47.96 2.81
C SER A 318 4.86 48.25 2.89
N THR A 319 5.67 47.27 3.32
CA THR A 319 7.13 47.41 3.51
C THR A 319 7.97 46.88 2.35
N LEU A 320 7.34 46.16 1.40
CA LEU A 320 8.02 45.72 0.20
C LEU A 320 8.18 46.88 -0.78
N PRO A 321 9.38 47.13 -1.33
CA PRO A 321 9.56 48.18 -2.31
C PRO A 321 8.68 47.88 -3.55
N PRO A 322 7.99 48.87 -4.11
CA PRO A 322 7.21 48.66 -5.31
C PRO A 322 8.15 48.21 -6.44
N GLY A 323 7.91 47.00 -6.92
CA GLY A 323 8.52 46.44 -8.12
C GLY A 323 7.76 46.84 -9.37
#